data_AF-A0A2D6TPY2-F1
#
_entry.id   AF-A0A2D6TPY2-F1
#
_cell.length_a   1.000
_cell.length_b   1.000
_cell.length_c   1.000
_cell.angle_alpha   90.00
_cell.angle_beta   90.00
_cell.angle_gamma   90.00
#
_symmetry.space_group_name_H-M   'P 1'
#
loop_
_entity.id
_entity.type
_entity.pdbx_description
1 polymer ?
#
loop_
_entity_poly.entity_id
_entity_poly.type
_entity_poly.pdbx_seq_one_letter_code
_entity_poly.pdbx_strand_id
1 'polypeptide(L)'
;MVTVPTQNQPTVKAQALPSARYSTSAPIGAFGGYQADSLMKGAAGLEKARKNFEYVALKEDEARVKDLDRQFNEQLRNIQYGDNGYYNQRGVNAVNSYQNTNKQIDDLYNKMSNGLTPRVLDMFKDVTQRRVESARRSMMVHRERESRVWQNATSAARIEDALEDAIVNAGNEEALRHSLGTIEAELIDRGEREGIGGVALREQLENYRSKAHAGVIGKLQTYNAPLAQQHYERFKQQIEPSEQIKIEKSLKAHADKQYAANKADEIIQDGGDIGDMLTKAKSIKDADRREDIVSLIKGHWKDQELIESSREEAKVEETWRIIENNREAGISIKDQLNLIPADLPHDTKEKMRKFINNGGEQTNWDEYEYLTSLKPDELAKVNLNEYELADTERKQLIKLKNSAAEGKTTFTDIQGYANAFLDQHNIKKERRGAFKAQLFLRQEEFERREGRPMTLQEQKREMLTLMLPTRFDPQGLLNQEKGKLFEVLDKVDTAELNNGATYEVANVPEKYVQQIVDALAKKGVSITAANIERTYLTAKQQGLIRE
;
A
#
# COMPACT_ATOMS: atom_id res chain seq x y z
N MET A 1 36.76 28.93 -32.60
CA MET A 1 35.85 28.13 -33.44
C MET A 1 36.52 26.79 -33.68
N VAL A 2 35.98 25.72 -33.09
CA VAL A 2 36.57 24.37 -33.13
C VAL A 2 35.83 23.57 -34.21
N THR A 3 36.56 23.16 -35.25
CA THR A 3 36.05 22.38 -36.37
C THR A 3 36.08 20.89 -36.02
N VAL A 4 34.93 20.22 -36.08
CA VAL A 4 34.79 18.79 -35.79
C VAL A 4 35.09 17.99 -37.08
N PRO A 5 35.86 16.87 -37.03
CA PRO A 5 36.10 16.04 -38.21
C PRO A 5 34.87 15.20 -38.56
N THR A 6 34.42 15.28 -39.82
CA THR A 6 33.37 14.41 -40.36
C THR A 6 33.92 13.01 -40.65
N GLN A 7 33.37 12.00 -39.99
CA GLN A 7 33.65 10.60 -40.31
C GLN A 7 32.99 10.24 -41.66
N ASN A 8 33.83 9.84 -42.62
CA ASN A 8 33.41 9.28 -43.90
C ASN A 8 32.62 7.98 -43.67
N GLN A 9 31.36 7.96 -44.13
CA GLN A 9 30.56 6.74 -44.16
C GLN A 9 31.14 5.75 -45.18
N PRO A 10 31.24 4.45 -44.85
CA PRO A 10 31.67 3.43 -45.80
C PRO A 10 30.60 3.25 -46.88
N THR A 11 30.92 3.61 -48.11
CA THR A 11 30.10 3.33 -49.29
C THR A 11 30.32 1.89 -49.73
N VAL A 12 29.31 1.05 -49.53
CA VAL A 12 29.31 -0.33 -50.05
C VAL A 12 29.07 -0.28 -51.56
N LYS A 13 30.11 -0.49 -52.36
CA LYS A 13 29.97 -0.73 -53.80
C LYS A 13 29.30 -2.08 -54.02
N ALA A 14 28.12 -2.08 -54.64
CA ALA A 14 27.49 -3.30 -55.13
C ALA A 14 28.34 -3.87 -56.28
N GLN A 15 29.05 -4.96 -56.00
CA GLN A 15 29.80 -5.71 -57.01
C GLN A 15 28.83 -6.63 -57.75
N ALA A 16 28.59 -6.35 -59.04
CA ALA A 16 27.76 -7.20 -59.88
C ALA A 16 28.40 -8.60 -60.04
N LEU A 17 27.60 -9.64 -59.83
CA LEU A 17 28.00 -11.03 -60.08
C LEU A 17 28.29 -11.24 -61.57
N PRO A 18 29.27 -12.09 -61.94
CA PRO A 18 29.63 -12.32 -63.32
C PRO A 18 28.47 -12.99 -64.08
N SER A 19 28.06 -12.37 -65.18
CA SER A 19 27.07 -12.94 -66.11
C SER A 19 27.70 -14.10 -66.87
N ALA A 20 27.16 -15.31 -66.67
CA ALA A 20 27.49 -16.46 -67.48
C ALA A 20 26.98 -16.23 -68.91
N ARG A 21 27.90 -16.00 -69.85
CA ARG A 21 27.60 -15.97 -71.29
C ARG A 21 27.38 -17.41 -71.76
N TYR A 22 26.15 -17.76 -72.11
CA TYR A 22 25.87 -18.99 -72.86
C TYR A 22 25.80 -18.67 -74.35
N SER A 23 26.59 -19.41 -75.12
CA SER A 23 26.52 -19.43 -76.58
C SER A 23 25.21 -20.09 -77.02
N THR A 24 24.30 -19.33 -77.62
CA THR A 24 23.17 -19.88 -78.38
C THR A 24 23.65 -20.25 -79.77
N SER A 25 24.30 -21.41 -79.87
CA SER A 25 24.58 -22.08 -81.14
C SER A 25 24.16 -23.54 -80.98
N ALA A 26 22.90 -23.81 -81.32
CA ALA A 26 22.42 -25.18 -81.49
C ALA A 26 22.80 -25.64 -82.91
N PRO A 27 23.56 -26.73 -83.09
CA PRO A 27 23.86 -27.24 -84.41
C PRO A 27 22.59 -27.79 -85.09
N ILE A 28 22.48 -27.53 -86.39
CA ILE A 28 21.35 -27.78 -87.30
C ILE A 28 20.89 -29.26 -87.41
N GLY A 29 21.45 -30.19 -86.62
CA GLY A 29 20.97 -31.57 -86.50
C GLY A 29 19.86 -31.82 -85.49
N ALA A 30 19.34 -30.79 -84.80
CA ALA A 30 18.32 -30.94 -83.75
C ALA A 30 16.88 -31.14 -84.26
N PHE A 31 16.65 -31.04 -85.58
CA PHE A 31 15.36 -31.32 -86.22
C PHE A 31 15.56 -32.30 -87.37
N GLY A 32 15.42 -33.60 -87.04
CA GLY A 32 15.21 -34.75 -87.95
C GLY A 32 15.73 -34.65 -89.38
N GLY A 33 16.89 -35.27 -89.64
CA GLY A 33 17.37 -35.54 -91.00
C GLY A 33 18.37 -36.70 -91.06
N TYR A 34 17.94 -37.79 -91.70
CA TYR A 34 18.66 -38.98 -92.17
C TYR A 34 18.85 -40.19 -91.22
N GLN A 35 18.19 -41.26 -91.67
CA GLN A 35 18.29 -42.67 -91.28
C GLN A 35 19.67 -43.27 -91.61
N ALA A 36 19.91 -44.46 -91.03
CA ALA A 36 21.09 -45.34 -91.15
C ALA A 36 22.21 -45.06 -90.12
N ASP A 37 21.96 -45.43 -88.85
CA ASP A 37 22.87 -46.24 -88.02
C ASP A 37 22.18 -46.57 -86.67
N SER A 38 21.32 -47.59 -86.63
CA SER A 38 20.26 -47.73 -85.61
C SER A 38 20.60 -48.55 -84.36
N LEU A 39 21.83 -49.04 -84.18
CA LEU A 39 22.21 -49.72 -82.93
C LEU A 39 23.21 -48.94 -82.05
N MET A 40 24.11 -48.13 -82.62
CA MET A 40 25.03 -47.30 -81.83
C MET A 40 24.47 -45.93 -81.41
N LYS A 41 23.46 -45.38 -82.12
CA LYS A 41 22.80 -44.09 -81.77
C LYS A 41 21.74 -44.19 -80.65
N GLY A 42 21.26 -45.41 -80.34
CA GLY A 42 20.34 -45.64 -79.21
C GLY A 42 20.97 -45.28 -77.86
N ALA A 43 22.26 -45.59 -77.66
CA ALA A 43 23.00 -45.27 -76.44
C ALA A 43 23.26 -43.76 -76.30
N ALA A 44 23.67 -43.07 -77.36
CA ALA A 44 23.91 -41.62 -77.34
C ALA A 44 22.62 -40.79 -77.18
N GLY A 45 21.50 -41.25 -77.74
CA GLY A 45 20.18 -40.64 -77.55
C GLY A 45 19.63 -40.84 -76.13
N LEU A 46 19.80 -42.03 -75.56
CA LEU A 46 19.47 -42.31 -74.15
C LEU A 46 20.34 -41.52 -73.19
N GLU A 47 21.64 -41.38 -73.45
CA GLU A 47 22.53 -40.60 -72.59
C GLU A 47 22.19 -39.10 -72.61
N LYS A 48 21.82 -38.56 -73.78
CA LYS A 48 21.36 -37.16 -73.90
C LYS A 48 20.00 -36.95 -73.24
N ALA A 49 19.07 -37.90 -73.37
CA ALA A 49 17.79 -37.86 -72.65
C ALA A 49 18.01 -37.94 -71.13
N ARG A 50 18.88 -38.83 -70.65
CA ARG A 50 19.24 -38.95 -69.22
C ARG A 50 19.81 -37.66 -68.66
N LYS A 51 20.74 -37.01 -69.38
CA LYS A 51 21.31 -35.70 -69.00
C LYS A 51 20.25 -34.60 -68.96
N ASN A 52 19.29 -34.60 -69.90
CA ASN A 52 18.20 -33.64 -69.89
C ASN A 52 17.22 -33.87 -68.72
N PHE A 53 16.88 -35.13 -68.41
CA PHE A 53 16.05 -35.46 -67.25
C PHE A 53 16.74 -35.13 -65.93
N GLU A 54 18.05 -35.40 -65.80
CA GLU A 54 18.85 -35.00 -64.65
C GLU A 54 18.90 -33.48 -64.48
N TYR A 55 19.00 -32.73 -65.58
CA TYR A 55 18.99 -31.27 -65.56
C TYR A 55 17.63 -30.70 -65.12
N VAL A 56 16.53 -31.23 -65.64
CA VAL A 56 15.17 -30.79 -65.25
C VAL A 56 14.92 -31.13 -63.77
N ALA A 57 15.25 -32.34 -63.33
CA ALA A 57 15.11 -32.74 -61.93
C ALA A 57 15.98 -31.89 -60.98
N LEU A 58 17.17 -31.47 -61.41
CA LEU A 58 18.00 -30.53 -60.65
C LEU A 58 17.33 -29.15 -60.54
N LYS A 59 16.72 -28.66 -61.61
CA LYS A 59 16.03 -27.35 -61.60
C LYS A 59 14.78 -27.36 -60.71
N GLU A 60 14.04 -28.46 -60.70
CA GLU A 60 12.90 -28.66 -59.79
C GLU A 60 13.35 -28.68 -58.33
N ASP A 61 14.44 -29.40 -58.01
CA ASP A 61 15.02 -29.42 -56.67
C ASP A 61 15.55 -28.04 -56.23
N GLU A 62 16.24 -27.30 -57.12
CA GLU A 62 16.66 -25.93 -56.87
C GLU A 62 15.46 -25.01 -56.55
N ALA A 63 14.37 -25.13 -57.30
CA ALA A 63 13.16 -24.34 -57.07
C ALA A 63 12.51 -24.69 -55.72
N ARG A 64 12.43 -25.98 -55.40
CA ARG A 64 11.92 -26.48 -54.12
C ARG A 64 12.77 -25.96 -52.94
N VAL A 65 14.09 -26.02 -53.04
CA VAL A 65 15.00 -25.51 -52.00
C VAL A 65 14.84 -24.01 -51.80
N LYS A 66 14.65 -23.24 -52.88
CA LYS A 66 14.40 -21.79 -52.77
C LYS A 66 13.10 -21.48 -52.04
N ASP A 67 12.03 -22.24 -52.29
CA ASP A 67 10.78 -22.04 -51.56
C ASP A 67 10.91 -22.46 -50.08
N LEU A 68 11.58 -23.58 -49.79
CA LEU A 68 11.91 -23.98 -48.41
C LEU A 68 12.77 -22.93 -47.69
N ASP A 69 13.80 -22.38 -48.33
CA ASP A 69 14.64 -21.32 -47.75
C ASP A 69 13.83 -20.05 -47.47
N ARG A 70 12.93 -19.65 -48.38
CA ARG A 70 12.03 -18.51 -48.17
C ARG A 70 11.17 -18.70 -46.92
N GLN A 71 10.50 -19.85 -46.82
CA GLN A 71 9.64 -20.18 -45.67
C GLN A 71 10.44 -20.29 -44.36
N PHE A 72 11.62 -20.91 -44.41
CA PHE A 72 12.51 -21.02 -43.25
C PHE A 72 12.94 -19.64 -42.76
N ASN A 73 13.34 -18.76 -43.67
CA ASN A 73 13.78 -17.41 -43.35
C ASN A 73 12.65 -16.55 -42.77
N GLU A 74 11.41 -16.75 -43.21
CA GLU A 74 10.23 -16.08 -42.65
C GLU A 74 9.98 -16.50 -41.19
N GLN A 75 9.98 -17.81 -40.90
CA GLN A 75 9.79 -18.32 -39.55
C GLN A 75 10.97 -17.99 -38.63
N LEU A 76 12.21 -18.08 -39.14
CA LEU A 76 13.40 -17.65 -38.41
C LEU A 76 13.32 -16.17 -38.05
N ARG A 77 12.88 -15.31 -38.98
CA ARG A 77 12.66 -13.88 -38.70
C ARG A 77 11.62 -13.67 -37.60
N ASN A 78 10.54 -14.45 -37.57
CA ASN A 78 9.54 -14.37 -36.51
C ASN A 78 10.11 -14.78 -35.14
N ILE A 79 10.93 -15.84 -35.07
CA ILE A 79 11.64 -16.23 -33.83
C ILE A 79 12.56 -15.11 -33.35
N GLN A 80 13.21 -14.40 -34.27
CA GLN A 80 14.14 -13.32 -33.92
C GLN A 80 13.43 -12.00 -33.56
N TYR A 81 12.43 -11.59 -34.34
CA TYR A 81 11.89 -10.22 -34.36
C TYR A 81 10.37 -10.12 -34.27
N GLY A 82 9.64 -11.24 -34.19
CA GLY A 82 8.19 -11.22 -33.97
C GLY A 82 7.82 -10.60 -32.61
N ASP A 83 6.54 -10.54 -32.26
CA ASP A 83 6.09 -9.91 -31.01
C ASP A 83 6.80 -10.49 -29.78
N ASN A 84 6.93 -11.82 -29.73
CA ASN A 84 7.69 -12.56 -28.71
C ASN A 84 9.12 -12.91 -29.16
N GLY A 85 9.64 -12.19 -30.16
CA GLY A 85 10.95 -12.42 -30.74
C GLY A 85 12.07 -12.22 -29.74
N TYR A 86 13.15 -12.96 -29.91
CA TYR A 86 14.30 -12.92 -29.01
C TYR A 86 14.89 -11.52 -28.81
N TYR A 87 14.95 -10.70 -29.87
CA TYR A 87 15.51 -9.35 -29.77
C TYR A 87 14.64 -8.35 -28.98
N ASN A 88 13.39 -8.71 -28.66
CA ASN A 88 12.53 -7.90 -27.79
C ASN A 88 12.77 -8.19 -26.30
N GLN A 89 13.46 -9.29 -25.99
CA GLN A 89 13.81 -9.64 -24.62
C GLN A 89 14.94 -8.73 -24.11
N ARG A 90 14.88 -8.37 -22.82
CA ARG A 90 15.83 -7.47 -22.16
C ARG A 90 16.37 -8.06 -20.85
N GLY A 91 17.55 -7.63 -20.45
CA GLY A 91 18.22 -8.02 -19.21
C GLY A 91 18.25 -9.54 -19.01
N VAL A 92 17.89 -9.98 -17.81
CA VAL A 92 17.89 -11.40 -17.43
C VAL A 92 17.01 -12.28 -18.34
N ASN A 93 15.91 -11.74 -18.88
CA ASN A 93 15.01 -12.50 -19.76
C ASN A 93 15.71 -12.86 -21.08
N ALA A 94 16.52 -11.97 -21.65
CA ALA A 94 17.31 -12.26 -22.84
C ALA A 94 18.38 -13.32 -22.58
N VAL A 95 19.00 -13.29 -21.40
CA VAL A 95 20.00 -14.28 -20.97
C VAL A 95 19.36 -15.67 -20.82
N ASN A 96 18.25 -15.75 -20.09
CA ASN A 96 17.57 -17.01 -19.78
C ASN A 96 16.88 -17.63 -21.01
N SER A 97 16.31 -16.83 -21.91
CA SER A 97 15.60 -17.34 -23.09
C SER A 97 16.53 -17.85 -24.21
N TYR A 98 17.82 -17.49 -24.19
CA TYR A 98 18.76 -17.79 -25.29
C TYR A 98 18.80 -19.27 -25.69
N GLN A 99 18.92 -20.17 -24.72
CA GLN A 99 18.97 -21.62 -25.00
C GLN A 99 17.65 -22.13 -25.59
N ASN A 100 16.52 -21.66 -25.05
CA ASN A 100 15.20 -22.04 -25.55
C ASN A 100 14.98 -21.54 -26.99
N THR A 101 15.38 -20.30 -27.31
CA THR A 101 15.30 -19.79 -28.68
C THR A 101 16.20 -20.56 -29.63
N ASN A 102 17.41 -20.95 -29.22
CA ASN A 102 18.25 -21.82 -30.06
C ASN A 102 17.59 -23.17 -30.36
N LYS A 103 16.91 -23.76 -29.37
CA LYS A 103 16.12 -24.97 -29.56
C LYS A 103 14.98 -24.76 -30.54
N GLN A 104 14.27 -23.63 -30.47
CA GLN A 104 13.22 -23.29 -31.46
C GLN A 104 13.78 -23.22 -32.89
N ILE A 105 15.02 -22.76 -33.07
CA ILE A 105 15.69 -22.71 -34.38
C ILE A 105 16.04 -24.14 -34.86
N ASP A 106 16.53 -25.00 -33.96
CA ASP A 106 16.81 -26.41 -34.28
C ASP A 106 15.52 -27.18 -34.62
N ASP A 107 14.46 -26.97 -33.84
CA ASP A 107 13.14 -27.56 -34.07
C ASP A 107 12.56 -27.10 -35.42
N LEU A 108 12.75 -25.82 -35.78
CA LEU A 108 12.38 -25.29 -37.10
C LEU A 108 13.13 -26.01 -38.23
N TYR A 109 14.45 -26.19 -38.10
CA TYR A 109 15.25 -26.91 -39.10
C TYR A 109 14.81 -28.37 -39.23
N ASN A 110 14.62 -29.07 -38.10
CA ASN A 110 14.19 -30.47 -38.08
C ASN A 110 12.80 -30.63 -38.69
N LYS A 111 11.87 -29.72 -38.38
CA LYS A 111 10.51 -29.71 -38.96
C LYS A 111 10.54 -29.55 -40.47
N MET A 112 11.37 -28.64 -40.99
CA MET A 112 11.43 -28.33 -42.42
C MET A 112 12.28 -29.32 -43.24
N SER A 113 13.22 -30.03 -42.60
CA SER A 113 14.05 -31.05 -43.26
C SER A 113 13.39 -32.43 -43.32
N ASN A 114 12.34 -32.67 -42.52
CA ASN A 114 11.63 -33.94 -42.49
C ASN A 114 10.97 -34.26 -43.85
N GLY A 115 11.21 -35.47 -44.37
CA GLY A 115 10.61 -35.95 -45.62
C GLY A 115 11.23 -35.38 -46.90
N LEU A 116 12.32 -34.63 -46.82
CA LEU A 116 13.09 -34.21 -48.00
C LEU A 116 13.88 -35.38 -48.59
N THR A 117 14.05 -35.40 -49.91
CA THR A 117 14.96 -36.35 -50.56
C THR A 117 16.41 -36.01 -50.18
N PRO A 118 17.36 -36.97 -50.20
CA PRO A 118 18.75 -36.71 -49.81
C PRO A 118 19.39 -35.53 -50.56
N ARG A 119 19.12 -35.41 -51.86
CA ARG A 119 19.65 -34.32 -52.69
C ARG A 119 19.09 -32.95 -52.30
N VAL A 120 17.78 -32.85 -52.06
CA VAL A 120 17.13 -31.60 -51.61
C VAL A 120 17.56 -31.25 -50.19
N LEU A 121 17.72 -32.26 -49.32
CA LEU A 121 18.18 -32.08 -47.95
C LEU A 121 19.59 -31.48 -47.89
N ASP A 122 20.53 -31.99 -48.69
CA ASP A 122 21.90 -31.47 -48.76
C ASP A 122 21.91 -30.00 -49.22
N MET A 123 21.17 -29.70 -50.30
CA MET A 123 21.05 -28.33 -50.81
C MET A 123 20.39 -27.38 -49.79
N PHE A 124 19.35 -27.85 -49.09
CA PHE A 124 18.65 -27.07 -48.05
C PHE A 124 19.54 -26.84 -46.82
N LYS A 125 20.29 -27.85 -46.39
CA LYS A 125 21.26 -27.77 -45.28
C LYS A 125 22.31 -26.70 -45.56
N ASP A 126 22.90 -26.69 -46.75
CA ASP A 126 23.95 -25.73 -47.11
C ASP A 126 23.47 -24.27 -47.01
N VAL A 127 22.25 -23.98 -47.46
CA VAL A 127 21.71 -22.62 -47.43
C VAL A 127 21.25 -22.21 -46.03
N THR A 128 20.60 -23.11 -45.28
CA THR A 128 20.05 -22.80 -43.95
C THR A 128 21.11 -22.74 -42.87
N GLN A 129 22.14 -23.58 -42.92
CA GLN A 129 23.19 -23.60 -41.91
C GLN A 129 23.89 -22.24 -41.80
N ARG A 130 24.23 -21.61 -42.93
CA ARG A 130 24.81 -20.26 -42.95
C ARG A 130 23.92 -19.21 -42.28
N ARG A 131 22.60 -19.32 -42.46
CA ARG A 131 21.63 -18.41 -41.83
C ARG A 131 21.51 -18.65 -40.34
N VAL A 132 21.39 -19.91 -39.91
CA VAL A 132 21.32 -20.31 -38.49
C VAL A 132 22.56 -19.84 -37.75
N GLU A 133 23.75 -20.07 -38.31
CA GLU A 133 25.01 -19.60 -37.71
C GLU A 133 25.07 -18.07 -37.60
N SER A 134 24.60 -17.36 -38.63
CA SER A 134 24.51 -15.88 -38.59
C SER A 134 23.54 -15.40 -37.51
N ALA A 135 22.36 -16.02 -37.44
CA ALA A 135 21.34 -15.73 -36.43
C ALA A 135 21.88 -15.96 -35.02
N ARG A 136 22.53 -17.10 -34.77
CA ARG A 136 23.14 -17.46 -33.48
C ARG A 136 24.20 -16.46 -33.03
N ARG A 137 25.10 -16.05 -33.95
CA ARG A 137 26.12 -15.03 -33.66
C ARG A 137 25.47 -13.70 -33.27
N SER A 138 24.47 -13.26 -34.02
CA SER A 138 23.78 -12.00 -33.74
C SER A 138 22.99 -12.05 -32.42
N MET A 139 22.32 -13.17 -32.13
CA MET A 139 21.65 -13.38 -30.85
C MET A 139 22.62 -13.42 -29.68
N MET A 140 23.80 -14.02 -29.86
CA MET A 140 24.84 -14.04 -28.82
C MET A 140 25.33 -12.63 -28.50
N VAL A 141 25.56 -11.77 -29.51
CA VAL A 141 25.93 -10.37 -29.27
C VAL A 141 24.85 -9.62 -28.49
N HIS A 142 23.56 -9.84 -28.81
CA HIS A 142 22.44 -9.28 -28.04
C HIS A 142 22.43 -9.78 -26.60
N ARG A 143 22.57 -11.10 -26.40
CA ARG A 143 22.67 -11.72 -25.07
C ARG A 143 23.77 -11.08 -24.23
N GLU A 144 24.97 -10.91 -24.78
CA GLU A 144 26.10 -10.33 -24.07
C GLU A 144 25.83 -8.87 -23.67
N ARG A 145 25.22 -8.09 -24.56
CA ARG A 145 24.80 -6.72 -24.25
C ARG A 145 23.80 -6.70 -23.09
N GLU A 146 22.74 -7.49 -23.17
CA GLU A 146 21.69 -7.54 -22.14
C GLU A 146 22.20 -8.15 -20.82
N SER A 147 23.17 -9.07 -20.88
CA SER A 147 23.86 -9.60 -19.70
C SER A 147 24.62 -8.51 -18.95
N ARG A 148 25.33 -7.61 -19.66
CA ARG A 148 25.99 -6.45 -19.03
C ARG A 148 24.99 -5.51 -18.39
N VAL A 149 23.87 -5.22 -19.08
CA VAL A 149 22.79 -4.38 -18.53
C VAL A 149 22.25 -4.98 -17.23
N TRP A 150 21.98 -6.29 -17.22
CA TRP A 150 21.50 -6.99 -16.03
C TRP A 150 22.52 -6.99 -14.89
N GLN A 151 23.79 -7.27 -15.18
CA GLN A 151 24.86 -7.21 -14.17
C GLN A 151 25.00 -5.82 -13.56
N ASN A 152 24.94 -4.76 -14.37
CA ASN A 152 25.07 -3.39 -13.87
C ASN A 152 23.85 -2.97 -13.05
N ALA A 153 22.64 -3.39 -13.43
CA ALA A 153 21.44 -3.17 -12.62
C ALA A 153 21.50 -3.89 -11.27
N THR A 154 21.98 -5.14 -11.27
CA THR A 154 22.15 -5.94 -10.05
C THR A 154 23.20 -5.34 -9.13
N SER A 155 24.34 -4.92 -9.70
CA SER A 155 25.43 -4.25 -8.98
C SER A 155 24.96 -2.93 -8.34
N ALA A 156 24.19 -2.12 -9.08
CA ALA A 156 23.60 -0.89 -8.54
C ALA A 156 22.65 -1.17 -7.36
N ALA A 157 21.80 -2.19 -7.46
CA ALA A 157 20.92 -2.57 -6.35
C ALA A 157 21.74 -2.99 -5.10
N ARG A 158 22.77 -3.81 -5.28
CA ARG A 158 23.64 -4.23 -4.16
C ARG A 158 24.38 -3.07 -3.50
N ILE A 159 24.76 -2.04 -4.26
CA ILE A 159 25.38 -0.82 -3.72
C ILE A 159 24.38 -0.07 -2.83
N GLU A 160 23.14 0.10 -3.29
CA GLU A 160 22.09 0.77 -2.50
C GLU A 160 21.70 -0.03 -1.26
N ASP A 161 21.55 -1.35 -1.37
CA ASP A 161 21.28 -2.23 -0.22
C ASP A 161 22.41 -2.14 0.82
N ALA A 162 23.68 -2.19 0.38
CA ALA A 162 24.83 -2.05 1.27
C ALA A 162 24.88 -0.66 1.93
N LEU A 163 24.49 0.40 1.21
CA LEU A 163 24.37 1.75 1.75
C LEU A 163 23.28 1.81 2.84
N GLU A 164 22.11 1.21 2.59
CA GLU A 164 21.04 1.14 3.58
C GLU A 164 21.46 0.33 4.81
N ASP A 165 22.12 -0.81 4.62
CA ASP A 165 22.65 -1.64 5.71
C ASP A 165 23.63 -0.86 6.58
N ALA A 166 24.49 -0.04 5.99
CA ALA A 166 25.41 0.83 6.73
C ALA A 166 24.64 1.82 7.62
N ILE A 167 23.56 2.40 7.10
CA ILE A 167 22.73 3.40 7.78
C ILE A 167 21.90 2.74 8.89
N VAL A 168 21.24 1.62 8.62
CA VAL A 168 20.39 0.91 9.59
C VAL A 168 21.23 0.42 10.77
N ASN A 169 22.45 -0.07 10.51
CA ASN A 169 23.40 -0.51 11.52
C ASN A 169 24.30 0.63 12.04
N ALA A 170 23.82 1.88 11.99
CA ALA A 170 24.52 3.03 12.55
C ALA A 170 25.00 2.74 14.00
N GLY A 171 26.27 3.05 14.27
CA GLY A 171 26.93 2.75 15.56
C GLY A 171 27.68 1.41 15.58
N ASN A 172 27.51 0.53 14.59
CA ASN A 172 28.34 -0.66 14.40
C ASN A 172 29.41 -0.41 13.31
N GLU A 173 30.66 -0.18 13.75
CA GLU A 173 31.78 0.10 12.84
C GLU A 173 32.15 -1.08 11.94
N GLU A 174 31.95 -2.32 12.41
CA GLU A 174 32.21 -3.51 11.61
C GLU A 174 31.20 -3.64 10.46
N ALA A 175 29.92 -3.42 10.73
CA ALA A 175 28.87 -3.41 9.72
C ALA A 175 29.13 -2.32 8.67
N LEU A 176 29.45 -1.09 9.10
CA LEU A 176 29.80 0.00 8.18
C LEU A 176 30.97 -0.37 7.26
N ARG A 177 32.04 -0.94 7.81
CA ARG A 177 33.21 -1.35 7.03
C ARG A 177 32.87 -2.45 6.03
N HIS A 178 32.02 -3.42 6.41
CA HIS A 178 31.57 -4.47 5.50
C HIS A 178 30.74 -3.90 4.34
N SER A 179 29.80 -3.01 4.65
CA SER A 179 28.99 -2.31 3.64
C SER A 179 29.85 -1.48 2.69
N LEU A 180 30.78 -0.69 3.21
CA LEU A 180 31.71 0.10 2.38
C LEU A 180 32.58 -0.79 1.50
N GLY A 181 33.05 -1.94 2.01
CA GLY A 181 33.79 -2.91 1.21
C GLY A 181 32.95 -3.52 0.08
N THR A 182 31.66 -3.78 0.33
CA THR A 182 30.73 -4.26 -0.70
C THR A 182 30.49 -3.21 -1.77
N ILE A 183 30.25 -1.95 -1.37
CA ILE A 183 30.10 -0.82 -2.29
C ILE A 183 31.35 -0.67 -3.17
N GLU A 184 32.53 -0.73 -2.56
CA GLU A 184 33.80 -0.59 -3.26
C GLU A 184 34.03 -1.70 -4.28
N ALA A 185 33.80 -2.96 -3.89
CA ALA A 185 33.93 -4.10 -4.79
C ALA A 185 32.97 -4.00 -5.99
N GLU A 186 31.70 -3.67 -5.75
CA GLU A 186 30.69 -3.53 -6.80
C GLU A 186 31.01 -2.39 -7.78
N LEU A 187 31.49 -1.25 -7.27
CA LEU A 187 31.89 -0.12 -8.11
C LEU A 187 33.13 -0.44 -8.96
N ILE A 188 34.12 -1.16 -8.41
CA ILE A 188 35.30 -1.62 -9.15
C ILE A 188 34.87 -2.56 -10.28
N ASP A 189 34.11 -3.61 -9.95
CA ASP A 189 33.64 -4.60 -10.91
C ASP A 189 32.80 -3.96 -12.02
N ARG A 190 31.93 -3.00 -11.66
CA ARG A 190 31.15 -2.23 -12.63
C ARG A 190 32.05 -1.31 -13.48
N GLY A 191 33.03 -0.66 -12.86
CA GLY A 191 33.99 0.19 -13.55
C GLY A 191 34.76 -0.57 -14.62
N GLU A 192 35.19 -1.79 -14.33
CA GLU A 192 35.84 -2.67 -15.32
C GLU A 192 34.90 -3.05 -16.48
N ARG A 193 33.64 -3.40 -16.18
CA ARG A 193 32.64 -3.76 -17.20
C ARG A 193 32.26 -2.60 -18.11
N GLU A 194 32.20 -1.39 -17.58
CA GLU A 194 31.78 -0.17 -18.28
C GLU A 194 32.96 0.63 -18.86
N GLY A 195 34.21 0.29 -18.50
CA GLY A 195 35.40 1.03 -18.93
C GLY A 195 35.56 2.38 -18.23
N ILE A 196 35.09 2.49 -16.98
CA ILE A 196 35.26 3.70 -16.15
C ILE A 196 36.72 3.82 -15.74
N GLY A 197 37.36 4.93 -16.10
CA GLY A 197 38.75 5.19 -15.73
C GLY A 197 38.94 5.47 -14.24
N GLY A 198 40.16 5.26 -13.73
CA GLY A 198 40.47 5.34 -12.29
C GLY A 198 40.26 6.71 -11.62
N VAL A 199 40.13 7.82 -12.38
CA VAL A 199 39.75 9.12 -11.79
C VAL A 199 38.25 9.14 -11.49
N ALA A 200 37.42 8.80 -12.47
CA ALA A 200 35.96 8.78 -12.32
C ALA A 200 35.51 7.69 -11.34
N LEU A 201 36.18 6.53 -11.32
CA LEU A 201 35.90 5.47 -10.34
C LEU A 201 36.20 5.94 -8.91
N ARG A 202 37.33 6.64 -8.69
CA ARG A 202 37.66 7.22 -7.37
C ARG A 202 36.63 8.26 -6.94
N GLU A 203 36.19 9.12 -7.86
CA GLU A 203 35.13 10.10 -7.57
C GLU A 203 33.82 9.42 -7.14
N GLN A 204 33.42 8.34 -7.82
CA GLN A 204 32.24 7.55 -7.43
C GLN A 204 32.41 6.91 -6.05
N LEU A 205 33.58 6.33 -5.77
CA LEU A 205 33.89 5.72 -4.47
C LEU A 205 33.80 6.75 -3.34
N GLU A 206 34.40 7.93 -3.50
CA GLU A 206 34.34 9.01 -2.51
C GLU A 206 32.90 9.53 -2.32
N ASN A 207 32.11 9.62 -3.39
CA ASN A 207 30.71 10.03 -3.30
C ASN A 207 29.87 9.04 -2.45
N TYR A 208 29.99 7.73 -2.71
CA TYR A 208 29.26 6.74 -1.93
C TYR A 208 29.76 6.61 -0.50
N ARG A 209 31.08 6.76 -0.26
CA ARG A 209 31.63 6.85 1.11
C ARG A 209 31.05 8.03 1.86
N SER A 210 31.03 9.21 1.24
CA SER A 210 30.43 10.42 1.79
C SER A 210 28.95 10.20 2.14
N LYS A 211 28.16 9.61 1.23
CA LYS A 211 26.75 9.27 1.47
C LYS A 211 26.57 8.31 2.64
N ALA A 212 27.40 7.26 2.73
CA ALA A 212 27.32 6.29 3.82
C ALA A 212 27.60 6.96 5.18
N HIS A 213 28.66 7.75 5.28
CA HIS A 213 28.96 8.48 6.52
C HIS A 213 27.88 9.50 6.87
N ALA A 214 27.38 10.26 5.89
CA ALA A 214 26.31 11.23 6.09
C ALA A 214 25.02 10.55 6.57
N GLY A 215 24.63 9.43 5.96
CA GLY A 215 23.47 8.64 6.37
C GLY A 215 23.60 8.06 7.77
N VAL A 216 24.77 7.50 8.12
CA VAL A 216 25.07 7.02 9.48
C VAL A 216 24.95 8.15 10.50
N ILE A 217 25.51 9.32 10.21
CA ILE A 217 25.42 10.48 11.12
C ILE A 217 23.96 10.92 11.27
N GLY A 218 23.20 11.02 10.18
CA GLY A 218 21.78 11.35 10.21
C GLY A 218 20.99 10.37 11.07
N LYS A 219 21.27 9.07 10.96
CA LYS A 219 20.65 8.04 11.79
C LYS A 219 21.06 8.17 13.27
N LEU A 220 22.35 8.31 13.56
CA LEU A 220 22.87 8.49 14.92
C LEU A 220 22.27 9.72 15.61
N GLN A 221 22.07 10.83 14.90
CA GLN A 221 21.48 12.05 15.45
C GLN A 221 20.08 11.84 16.04
N THR A 222 19.34 10.83 15.56
CA THR A 222 17.98 10.56 16.03
C THR A 222 17.92 9.92 17.42
N TYR A 223 18.99 9.25 17.88
CA TYR A 223 18.97 8.52 19.16
C TYR A 223 20.27 8.62 19.99
N ASN A 224 21.39 9.05 19.39
CA ASN A 224 22.68 9.19 20.06
C ASN A 224 23.52 10.31 19.41
N ALA A 225 23.16 11.56 19.71
CA ALA A 225 23.84 12.75 19.19
C ALA A 225 25.36 12.82 19.53
N PRO A 226 25.83 12.43 20.73
CA PRO A 226 27.26 12.38 21.02
C PRO A 226 28.03 11.44 20.10
N LEU A 227 27.50 10.24 19.83
CA LEU A 227 28.12 9.29 18.91
C LEU A 227 28.08 9.82 17.46
N ALA A 228 27.02 10.52 17.07
CA ALA A 228 26.93 11.19 15.77
C ALA A 228 28.05 12.22 15.58
N GLN A 229 28.30 13.06 16.60
CA GLN A 229 29.40 14.03 16.58
C GLN A 229 30.76 13.32 16.48
N GLN A 230 30.99 12.29 17.30
CA GLN A 230 32.23 11.52 17.27
C GLN A 230 32.49 10.90 15.89
N HIS A 231 31.44 10.33 15.28
CA HIS A 231 31.52 9.77 13.93
C HIS A 231 31.83 10.83 12.88
N TYR A 232 31.18 11.99 12.95
CA TYR A 232 31.45 13.11 12.07
C TYR A 232 32.91 13.57 12.17
N GLU A 233 33.42 13.85 13.37
CA GLU A 233 34.80 14.30 13.55
C GLU A 233 35.83 13.29 13.03
N ARG A 234 35.57 11.99 13.26
CA ARG A 234 36.46 10.92 12.81
C ARG A 234 36.50 10.79 11.28
N PHE A 235 35.37 10.96 10.62
CA PHE A 235 35.24 10.69 9.17
C PHE A 235 35.03 11.94 8.33
N LYS A 236 35.16 13.15 8.90
CA LYS A 236 34.94 14.44 8.22
C LYS A 236 35.65 14.55 6.87
N GLN A 237 36.89 14.06 6.78
CA GLN A 237 37.69 14.12 5.55
C GLN A 237 37.15 13.22 4.43
N GLN A 238 36.32 12.23 4.75
CA GLN A 238 35.68 11.30 3.80
C GLN A 238 34.25 11.74 3.43
N ILE A 239 33.84 12.92 3.88
CA ILE A 239 32.53 13.50 3.60
C ILE A 239 32.72 14.68 2.65
N GLU A 240 31.92 14.74 1.59
CA GLU A 240 31.95 15.85 0.64
C GLU A 240 31.68 17.19 1.34
N PRO A 241 32.38 18.29 0.97
CA PRO A 241 32.22 19.58 1.64
C PRO A 241 30.79 20.12 1.70
N SER A 242 29.99 19.85 0.67
CA SER A 242 28.57 20.19 0.60
C SER A 242 27.73 19.49 1.68
N GLU A 243 28.04 18.22 1.96
CA GLU A 243 27.39 17.42 3.01
C GLU A 243 27.90 17.79 4.39
N GLN A 244 29.19 18.15 4.53
CA GLN A 244 29.74 18.62 5.81
C GLN A 244 28.95 19.82 6.36
N ILE A 245 28.65 20.83 5.53
CA ILE A 245 27.89 22.01 5.96
C ILE A 245 26.50 21.63 6.48
N LYS A 246 25.82 20.69 5.80
CA LYS A 246 24.50 20.22 6.20
C LYS A 246 24.57 19.46 7.52
N ILE A 247 25.56 18.58 7.66
CA ILE A 247 25.79 17.77 8.86
C ILE A 247 26.14 18.66 10.05
N GLU A 248 27.06 19.61 9.91
CA GLU A 248 27.43 20.55 10.96
C GLU A 248 26.22 21.36 11.45
N LYS A 249 25.40 21.85 10.52
CA LYS A 249 24.15 22.56 10.85
C LYS A 249 23.18 21.65 11.62
N SER A 250 23.01 20.40 11.19
CA SER A 250 22.13 19.42 11.84
C SER A 250 22.64 19.05 13.24
N LEU A 251 23.94 18.73 13.37
CA LEU A 251 24.59 18.40 14.64
C LEU A 251 24.44 19.54 15.65
N LYS A 252 24.67 20.78 15.21
CA LYS A 252 24.48 21.96 16.05
C LYS A 252 23.04 22.09 16.53
N ALA A 253 22.06 21.96 15.63
CA ALA A 253 20.65 22.05 16.00
C ALA A 253 20.23 20.96 17.01
N HIS A 254 20.72 19.72 16.85
CA HIS A 254 20.47 18.64 17.81
C HIS A 254 21.15 18.88 19.16
N ALA A 255 22.39 19.38 19.16
CA ALA A 255 23.11 19.74 20.37
C ALA A 255 22.43 20.88 21.14
N ASP A 256 21.95 21.91 20.42
CA ASP A 256 21.22 23.04 21.00
C ASP A 256 19.89 22.58 21.63
N LYS A 257 19.14 21.69 20.96
CA LYS A 257 17.92 21.09 21.52
C LYS A 257 18.19 20.26 22.78
N GLN A 258 19.22 19.41 22.77
CA GLN A 258 19.59 18.61 23.94
C GLN A 258 20.00 19.50 25.12
N TYR A 259 20.77 20.56 24.84
CA TYR A 259 21.12 21.55 25.85
C TYR A 259 19.88 22.22 26.43
N ALA A 260 18.95 22.65 25.58
CA ALA A 260 17.70 23.29 26.01
C ALA A 260 16.86 22.36 26.89
N ALA A 261 16.73 21.09 26.52
CA ALA A 261 16.04 20.07 27.32
C ALA A 261 16.68 19.90 28.70
N ASN A 262 17.99 19.60 28.75
CA ASN A 262 18.69 19.39 30.02
C ASN A 262 18.61 20.63 30.93
N LYS A 263 18.73 21.83 30.36
CA LYS A 263 18.67 23.08 31.12
C LYS A 263 17.25 23.40 31.60
N ALA A 264 16.24 23.10 30.80
CA ALA A 264 14.84 23.22 31.22
C ALA A 264 14.55 22.25 32.39
N ASP A 265 14.97 21.00 32.29
CA ASP A 265 14.83 20.01 33.36
C ASP A 265 15.51 20.44 34.65
N GLU A 266 16.74 20.98 34.57
CA GLU A 266 17.45 21.55 35.72
C GLU A 266 16.64 22.68 36.37
N ILE A 267 16.14 23.63 35.58
CA ILE A 267 15.33 24.76 36.07
C ILE A 267 14.03 24.29 36.73
N ILE A 268 13.39 23.26 36.15
CA ILE A 268 12.16 22.67 36.70
C ILE A 268 12.44 21.93 38.01
N GLN A 269 13.54 21.16 38.07
CA GLN A 269 13.96 20.41 39.25
C GLN A 269 14.35 21.30 40.43
N ASP A 270 14.91 22.49 40.17
CA ASP A 270 15.15 23.49 41.21
C ASP A 270 13.87 23.95 41.93
N GLY A 271 12.68 23.73 41.33
CA GLY A 271 11.39 24.15 41.84
C GLY A 271 11.14 25.66 41.76
N GLY A 272 10.04 26.09 42.36
CA GLY A 272 9.52 27.46 42.31
C GLY A 272 8.23 27.57 41.51
N ASP A 273 7.71 28.79 41.36
CA ASP A 273 6.60 29.04 40.45
C ASP A 273 7.07 29.21 38.99
N ILE A 274 6.14 29.22 38.04
CA ILE A 274 6.46 29.39 36.62
C ILE A 274 7.16 30.74 36.35
N GLY A 275 6.89 31.79 37.12
CA GLY A 275 7.51 33.10 36.96
C GLY A 275 9.00 33.06 37.28
N ASP A 276 9.37 32.39 38.36
CA ASP A 276 10.76 32.15 38.76
C ASP A 276 11.50 31.33 37.71
N MET A 277 10.91 30.23 37.24
CA MET A 277 11.48 29.37 36.20
C MET A 277 11.73 30.14 34.90
N LEU A 278 10.74 30.94 34.46
CA LEU A 278 10.88 31.77 33.26
C LEU A 278 11.94 32.87 33.42
N THR A 279 12.11 33.40 34.62
CA THR A 279 13.17 34.39 34.91
C THR A 279 14.55 33.74 34.84
N LYS A 280 14.72 32.54 35.41
CA LYS A 280 15.95 31.74 35.27
C LYS A 280 16.24 31.45 33.79
N ALA A 281 15.25 30.99 33.03
CA ALA A 281 15.41 30.74 31.59
C ALA A 281 15.81 32.00 30.80
N LYS A 282 15.23 33.16 31.12
CA LYS A 282 15.55 34.43 30.46
C LYS A 282 16.98 34.92 30.70
N SER A 283 17.66 34.43 31.73
CA SER A 283 19.06 34.76 32.02
C SER A 283 20.06 34.09 31.06
N ILE A 284 19.61 33.12 30.26
CA ILE A 284 20.44 32.46 29.24
C ILE A 284 20.75 33.45 28.11
N LYS A 285 22.06 33.67 27.87
CA LYS A 285 22.57 34.68 26.92
C LYS A 285 22.17 34.41 25.48
N ASP A 286 22.34 33.16 25.04
CA ASP A 286 22.01 32.73 23.67
C ASP A 286 20.50 32.81 23.43
N ALA A 287 20.10 33.52 22.39
CA ALA A 287 18.70 33.85 22.14
C ALA A 287 17.87 32.63 21.71
N ASP A 288 18.44 31.79 20.83
CA ASP A 288 17.76 30.62 20.28
C ASP A 288 17.57 29.57 21.39
N ARG A 289 18.65 29.29 22.14
CA ARG A 289 18.58 28.36 23.28
C ARG A 289 17.61 28.85 24.35
N ARG A 290 17.57 30.16 24.62
CA ARG A 290 16.64 30.75 25.59
C ARG A 290 15.19 30.53 25.17
N GLU A 291 14.86 30.71 23.90
CA GLU A 291 13.48 30.50 23.40
C GLU A 291 13.05 29.05 23.54
N ASP A 292 13.90 28.09 23.17
CA ASP A 292 13.64 26.66 23.31
C ASP A 292 13.41 26.26 24.78
N ILE A 293 14.27 26.73 25.70
CA ILE A 293 14.13 26.47 27.15
C ILE A 293 12.79 27.02 27.67
N VAL A 294 12.45 28.26 27.30
CA VAL A 294 11.17 28.89 27.70
C VAL A 294 9.97 28.10 27.20
N SER A 295 10.04 27.61 25.96
CA SER A 295 8.98 26.79 25.36
C SER A 295 8.77 25.48 26.14
N LEU A 296 9.86 24.78 26.47
CA LEU A 296 9.82 23.53 27.22
C LEU A 296 9.25 23.71 28.63
N ILE A 297 9.66 24.76 29.36
CA ILE A 297 9.15 25.06 30.70
C ILE A 297 7.63 25.33 30.65
N LYS A 298 7.16 26.11 29.68
CA LYS A 298 5.72 26.37 29.51
C LYS A 298 4.94 25.11 29.18
N GLY A 299 5.51 24.24 28.33
CA GLY A 299 4.94 22.93 28.01
C GLY A 299 4.75 22.08 29.27
N HIS A 300 5.81 21.92 30.06
CA HIS A 300 5.77 21.17 31.31
C HIS A 300 4.71 21.70 32.28
N TRP A 301 4.60 23.02 32.44
CA TRP A 301 3.61 23.61 33.34
C TRP A 301 2.17 23.35 32.88
N LYS A 302 1.91 23.46 31.57
CA LYS A 302 0.60 23.15 31.00
C LYS A 302 0.24 21.67 31.22
N ASP A 303 1.22 20.78 31.09
CA ASP A 303 1.02 19.35 31.37
C ASP A 303 0.72 19.11 32.86
N GLN A 304 1.41 19.81 33.77
CA GLN A 304 1.10 19.75 35.20
C GLN A 304 -0.32 20.25 35.52
N GLU A 305 -0.72 21.40 34.98
CA GLU A 305 -2.07 21.95 35.15
C GLU A 305 -3.14 20.98 34.66
N LEU A 306 -2.90 20.32 33.52
CA LEU A 306 -3.81 19.30 32.98
C LEU A 306 -3.88 18.06 33.90
N ILE A 307 -2.75 17.60 34.43
CA ILE A 307 -2.68 16.47 35.36
C ILE A 307 -3.42 16.81 36.67
N GLU A 308 -3.23 18.00 37.20
CA GLU A 308 -3.90 18.48 38.42
C GLU A 308 -5.41 18.58 38.20
N SER A 309 -5.83 19.24 37.12
CA SER A 309 -7.24 19.32 36.71
C SER A 309 -7.87 17.93 36.55
N SER A 310 -7.19 16.99 35.89
CA SER A 310 -7.68 15.61 35.72
C SER A 310 -7.77 14.84 37.05
N ARG A 311 -6.85 15.09 37.99
CA ARG A 311 -6.90 14.49 39.34
C ARG A 311 -8.05 15.05 40.15
N GLU A 312 -8.34 16.35 40.04
CA GLU A 312 -9.50 16.97 40.67
C GLU A 312 -10.80 16.42 40.10
N GLU A 313 -10.91 16.31 38.77
CA GLU A 313 -12.07 15.68 38.12
C GLU A 313 -12.29 14.23 38.60
N ALA A 314 -11.24 13.42 38.65
CA ALA A 314 -11.32 12.03 39.11
C ALA A 314 -11.76 11.91 40.58
N LYS A 315 -11.30 12.81 41.45
CA LYS A 315 -11.76 12.88 42.85
C LYS A 315 -13.25 13.20 42.94
N VAL A 316 -13.72 14.13 42.12
CA VAL A 316 -15.14 14.53 42.07
C VAL A 316 -16.00 13.36 41.58
N GLU A 317 -15.59 12.70 40.50
CA GLU A 317 -16.30 11.55 39.93
C GLU A 317 -16.37 10.37 40.90
N GLU A 318 -15.26 10.04 41.57
CA GLU A 318 -15.24 8.97 42.57
C GLU A 318 -16.16 9.29 43.76
N THR A 319 -16.19 10.55 44.19
CA THR A 319 -17.09 11.00 45.27
C THR A 319 -18.55 10.84 44.84
N TRP A 320 -18.90 11.21 43.61
CA TRP A 320 -20.24 11.00 43.05
C TRP A 320 -20.64 9.53 43.05
N ARG A 321 -19.76 8.66 42.56
CA ARG A 321 -19.98 7.21 42.52
C ARG A 321 -20.23 6.63 43.91
N ILE A 322 -19.48 7.07 44.93
CA ILE A 322 -19.67 6.65 46.32
C ILE A 322 -21.05 7.09 46.83
N ILE A 323 -21.46 8.33 46.56
CA ILE A 323 -22.76 8.87 46.97
C ILE A 323 -23.91 8.06 46.33
N GLU A 324 -23.83 7.78 45.03
CA GLU A 324 -24.82 7.00 44.29
C GLU A 324 -24.95 5.57 44.84
N ASN A 325 -23.84 4.84 44.97
CA ASN A 325 -23.84 3.47 45.47
C ASN A 325 -24.40 3.38 46.90
N ASN A 326 -24.05 4.33 47.76
CA ASN A 326 -24.53 4.36 49.14
C ASN A 326 -26.03 4.67 49.23
N ARG A 327 -26.55 5.42 48.27
CA ARG A 327 -27.98 5.66 48.16
C ARG A 327 -28.73 4.40 47.72
N GLU A 328 -28.23 3.67 46.73
CA GLU A 328 -28.80 2.37 46.34
C GLU A 328 -28.80 1.37 47.50
N ALA A 329 -27.76 1.41 48.34
CA ALA A 329 -27.65 0.61 49.56
C ALA A 329 -28.54 1.09 50.72
N GLY A 330 -29.30 2.19 50.57
CA GLY A 330 -30.22 2.70 51.59
C GLY A 330 -29.55 3.36 52.80
N ILE A 331 -28.31 3.84 52.65
CA ILE A 331 -27.56 4.52 53.74
C ILE A 331 -28.26 5.84 54.10
N SER A 332 -28.23 6.23 55.38
CA SER A 332 -28.89 7.44 55.84
C SER A 332 -28.32 8.70 55.17
N ILE A 333 -29.19 9.68 54.88
CA ILE A 333 -28.81 10.98 54.29
C ILE A 333 -27.67 11.65 55.06
N LYS A 334 -27.71 11.59 56.40
CA LYS A 334 -26.70 12.20 57.27
C LYS A 334 -25.32 11.57 57.06
N ASP A 335 -25.26 10.25 56.89
CA ASP A 335 -23.99 9.54 56.70
C ASP A 335 -23.43 9.78 55.29
N GLN A 336 -24.29 9.88 54.28
CA GLN A 336 -23.88 10.23 52.91
C GLN A 336 -23.28 11.64 52.83
N LEU A 337 -23.86 12.62 53.53
CA LEU A 337 -23.35 14.00 53.54
C LEU A 337 -21.94 14.12 54.14
N ASN A 338 -21.58 13.22 55.07
CA ASN A 338 -20.26 13.18 55.69
C ASN A 338 -19.17 12.61 54.78
N LEU A 339 -19.53 11.97 53.66
CA LEU A 339 -18.59 11.39 52.71
C LEU A 339 -18.09 12.39 51.67
N ILE A 340 -18.70 13.58 51.58
CA ILE A 340 -18.25 14.64 50.68
C ILE A 340 -16.94 15.23 51.23
N PRO A 341 -15.80 15.11 50.50
CA PRO A 341 -14.53 15.65 50.97
C PRO A 341 -14.58 17.17 51.18
N ALA A 342 -13.96 17.63 52.27
CA ALA A 342 -13.99 19.04 52.65
C ALA A 342 -13.27 19.96 51.64
N ASP A 343 -12.27 19.41 50.93
CA ASP A 343 -11.42 20.07 49.95
C ASP A 343 -12.05 20.22 48.55
N LEU A 344 -13.24 19.65 48.31
CA LEU A 344 -13.95 19.87 47.04
C LEU A 344 -14.41 21.34 46.88
N PRO A 345 -14.52 21.85 45.64
CA PRO A 345 -15.08 23.18 45.37
C PRO A 345 -16.46 23.36 45.99
N HIS A 346 -16.76 24.58 46.44
CA HIS A 346 -18.02 24.89 47.14
C HIS A 346 -19.26 24.49 46.33
N ASP A 347 -19.29 24.85 45.05
CA ASP A 347 -20.44 24.59 44.17
C ASP A 347 -20.65 23.10 43.92
N THR A 348 -19.56 22.33 43.80
CA THR A 348 -19.60 20.86 43.69
C THR A 348 -20.18 20.23 44.94
N LYS A 349 -19.76 20.70 46.13
CA LYS A 349 -20.30 20.23 47.41
C LYS A 349 -21.78 20.56 47.54
N GLU A 350 -22.22 21.76 47.13
CA GLU A 350 -23.64 22.11 47.15
C GLU A 350 -24.49 21.23 46.24
N LYS A 351 -24.02 20.92 45.03
CA LYS A 351 -24.72 20.02 44.09
C LYS A 351 -24.86 18.61 44.67
N MET A 352 -23.77 18.04 45.20
CA MET A 352 -23.81 16.74 45.88
C MET A 352 -24.80 16.74 47.06
N ARG A 353 -24.83 17.80 47.87
CA ARG A 353 -25.78 17.93 48.98
C ARG A 353 -27.23 18.00 48.50
N LYS A 354 -27.50 18.76 47.44
CA LYS A 354 -28.85 18.85 46.83
C LYS A 354 -29.30 17.49 46.30
N PHE A 355 -28.42 16.77 45.60
CA PHE A 355 -28.70 15.44 45.08
C PHE A 355 -29.09 14.44 46.18
N ILE A 356 -28.30 14.40 47.27
CA ILE A 356 -28.56 13.52 48.42
C ILE A 356 -29.91 13.85 49.07
N ASN A 357 -30.22 15.14 49.24
CA ASN A 357 -31.44 15.58 49.92
C ASN A 357 -32.71 15.43 49.07
N ASN A 358 -32.62 15.58 47.74
CA ASN A 358 -33.78 15.66 46.85
C ASN A 358 -34.20 14.31 46.23
N GLY A 359 -33.52 13.22 46.57
CA GLY A 359 -33.87 11.90 46.02
C GLY A 359 -33.45 11.74 44.56
N GLY A 360 -32.29 12.28 44.19
CA GLY A 360 -31.71 12.17 42.85
C GLY A 360 -32.10 13.30 41.92
N GLU A 361 -31.21 13.57 40.96
CA GLU A 361 -31.49 14.50 39.87
C GLU A 361 -32.44 13.87 38.86
N GLN A 362 -33.48 14.60 38.48
CA GLN A 362 -34.15 14.36 37.20
C GLN A 362 -33.26 14.99 36.13
N THR A 363 -32.96 14.24 35.07
CA THR A 363 -32.22 14.80 33.93
C THR A 363 -32.98 15.99 33.38
N ASN A 364 -32.32 17.16 33.38
CA ASN A 364 -32.75 18.28 32.57
C ASN A 364 -32.46 17.94 31.11
N TRP A 365 -33.51 17.55 30.39
CA TRP A 365 -33.38 17.05 29.02
C TRP A 365 -32.86 18.10 28.04
N ASP A 366 -33.08 19.39 28.30
CA ASP A 366 -32.55 20.47 27.46
C ASP A 366 -31.02 20.60 27.64
N GLU A 367 -30.52 20.43 28.86
CA GLU A 367 -29.07 20.41 29.16
C GLU A 367 -28.39 19.17 28.58
N TYR A 368 -29.02 18.00 28.73
CA TYR A 368 -28.53 16.77 28.12
C TYR A 368 -28.49 16.84 26.59
N GLU A 369 -29.53 17.40 25.96
CA GLU A 369 -29.57 17.61 24.50
C GLU A 369 -28.49 18.61 24.04
N TYR A 370 -28.27 19.69 24.79
CA TYR A 370 -27.17 20.61 24.54
C TYR A 370 -25.80 19.91 24.62
N LEU A 371 -25.52 19.18 25.70
CA LEU A 371 -24.25 18.49 25.92
C LEU A 371 -23.97 17.42 24.86
N THR A 372 -24.99 16.66 24.47
CA THR A 372 -24.87 15.66 23.41
C THR A 372 -24.73 16.27 22.00
N SER A 373 -24.99 17.56 21.84
CA SER A 373 -24.82 18.30 20.58
C SER A 373 -23.44 18.97 20.42
N LEU A 374 -22.67 19.09 21.51
CA LEU A 374 -21.35 19.73 21.48
C LEU A 374 -20.34 18.97 20.61
N LYS A 375 -19.36 19.69 20.06
CA LYS A 375 -18.23 19.05 19.38
C LYS A 375 -17.39 18.28 20.40
N PRO A 376 -16.66 17.23 19.99
CA PRO A 376 -15.95 16.36 20.93
C PRO A 376 -14.85 17.10 21.71
N ASP A 377 -14.14 18.02 21.06
CA ASP A 377 -13.11 18.86 21.68
C ASP A 377 -13.69 19.96 22.59
N GLU A 378 -14.96 20.31 22.41
CA GLU A 378 -15.71 21.21 23.27
C GLU A 378 -16.27 20.42 24.47
N LEU A 379 -16.91 19.28 24.24
CA LEU A 379 -17.43 18.38 25.27
C LEU A 379 -16.33 17.84 26.19
N ALA A 380 -15.15 17.53 25.66
CA ALA A 380 -14.00 17.11 26.45
C ALA A 380 -13.58 18.14 27.51
N LYS A 381 -13.90 19.42 27.28
CA LYS A 381 -13.61 20.53 28.21
C LYS A 381 -14.77 20.83 29.16
N VAL A 382 -15.91 20.16 28.99
CA VAL A 382 -17.09 20.39 29.82
C VAL A 382 -17.00 19.60 31.13
N ASN A 383 -17.24 20.30 32.23
CA ASN A 383 -17.45 19.68 33.53
C ASN A 383 -18.90 19.20 33.65
N LEU A 384 -19.15 17.91 33.45
CA LEU A 384 -20.50 17.32 33.49
C LEU A 384 -21.18 17.47 34.86
N ASN A 385 -20.42 17.72 35.92
CA ASN A 385 -20.96 18.01 37.25
C ASN A 385 -21.64 19.38 37.32
N GLU A 386 -21.53 20.19 36.25
CA GLU A 386 -22.19 21.48 36.19
C GLU A 386 -23.67 21.40 35.81
N TYR A 387 -24.12 20.26 35.31
CA TYR A 387 -25.43 20.04 34.71
C TYR A 387 -26.30 19.06 35.52
N GLU A 388 -27.62 19.25 35.45
CA GLU A 388 -28.62 18.42 36.12
C GLU A 388 -28.86 17.15 35.29
N LEU A 389 -28.16 16.07 35.65
CA LEU A 389 -28.13 14.82 34.89
C LEU A 389 -28.33 13.64 35.85
N ALA A 390 -29.33 12.81 35.58
CA ALA A 390 -29.46 11.53 36.25
C ALA A 390 -28.28 10.61 35.87
N ASP A 391 -28.03 9.63 36.72
CA ASP A 391 -26.88 8.73 36.64
C ASP A 391 -26.73 8.06 35.25
N THR A 392 -27.83 7.58 34.68
CA THR A 392 -27.85 6.95 33.35
C THR A 392 -27.31 7.89 32.28
N GLU A 393 -27.83 9.12 32.21
CA GLU A 393 -27.44 10.11 31.22
C GLU A 393 -26.03 10.66 31.47
N ARG A 394 -25.64 10.81 32.74
CA ARG A 394 -24.28 11.21 33.15
C ARG A 394 -23.26 10.17 32.71
N LYS A 395 -23.50 8.88 32.97
CA LYS A 395 -22.64 7.76 32.52
C LYS A 395 -22.51 7.71 31.01
N GLN A 396 -23.58 8.01 30.26
CA GLN A 396 -23.53 8.09 28.81
C GLN A 396 -22.63 9.24 28.33
N LEU A 397 -22.73 10.42 28.94
CA LEU A 397 -21.89 11.58 28.59
C LEU A 397 -20.42 11.41 29.02
N ILE A 398 -20.14 10.70 30.12
CA ILE A 398 -18.76 10.35 30.53
C ILE A 398 -18.12 9.42 29.50
N LYS A 399 -18.85 8.38 29.06
CA LYS A 399 -18.39 7.51 27.96
C LYS A 399 -18.11 8.32 26.70
N LEU A 400 -18.96 9.31 26.41
CA LEU A 400 -18.82 10.20 25.28
C LEU A 400 -17.56 11.08 25.38
N LYS A 401 -17.34 11.71 26.54
CA LYS A 401 -16.16 12.53 26.86
C LYS A 401 -14.87 11.73 26.68
N ASN A 402 -14.83 10.50 27.19
CA ASN A 402 -13.65 9.63 27.13
C ASN A 402 -13.35 9.16 25.69
N SER A 403 -14.38 8.82 24.92
CA SER A 403 -14.21 8.43 23.51
C SER A 403 -13.69 9.59 22.63
N ALA A 404 -14.07 10.83 22.96
CA ALA A 404 -13.60 12.04 22.30
C ALA A 404 -12.11 12.32 22.54
N ALA A 405 -11.63 12.08 23.77
CA ALA A 405 -10.23 12.25 24.13
C ALA A 405 -9.29 11.27 23.39
N GLU A 406 -9.80 10.11 22.99
CA GLU A 406 -9.05 9.06 22.27
C GLU A 406 -8.98 9.26 20.74
N GLY A 407 -9.57 10.33 20.19
CA GLY A 407 -9.47 10.64 18.76
C GLY A 407 -10.24 9.68 17.83
N LYS A 408 -11.22 8.95 18.36
CA LYS A 408 -12.11 8.06 17.57
C LYS A 408 -13.19 8.88 16.86
N THR A 409 -13.68 8.38 15.72
CA THR A 409 -14.59 9.09 14.80
C THR A 409 -15.83 9.62 15.52
N THR A 410 -16.22 10.85 15.20
CA THR A 410 -16.90 11.72 16.16
C THR A 410 -18.41 11.46 16.22
N PHE A 411 -18.94 11.37 17.45
CA PHE A 411 -20.37 11.25 17.75
C PHE A 411 -21.25 12.35 17.14
N THR A 412 -20.68 13.52 16.86
CA THR A 412 -21.39 14.69 16.33
C THR A 412 -21.85 14.49 14.89
N ASP A 413 -21.07 13.78 14.05
CA ASP A 413 -21.50 13.41 12.69
C ASP A 413 -22.66 12.39 12.77
N ILE A 414 -22.56 11.45 13.70
CA ILE A 414 -23.57 10.40 13.94
C ILE A 414 -24.88 11.01 14.46
N GLN A 415 -24.83 11.97 15.37
CA GLN A 415 -26.03 12.63 15.91
C GLN A 415 -26.76 13.45 14.84
N GLY A 416 -26.02 14.17 13.99
CA GLY A 416 -26.59 14.92 12.87
C GLY A 416 -27.33 14.01 11.89
N TYR A 417 -26.70 12.91 11.49
CA TYR A 417 -27.32 11.93 10.59
C TYR A 417 -28.46 11.14 11.26
N ALA A 418 -28.30 10.74 12.53
CA ALA A 418 -29.31 10.03 13.30
C ALA A 418 -30.56 10.87 13.50
N ASN A 419 -30.42 12.15 13.84
CA ASN A 419 -31.55 13.07 13.98
C ASN A 419 -32.32 13.22 12.66
N ALA A 420 -31.62 13.50 11.56
CA ALA A 420 -32.24 13.63 10.25
C ALA A 420 -32.98 12.34 9.82
N PHE A 421 -32.39 11.17 10.12
CA PHE A 421 -33.01 9.88 9.84
C PHE A 421 -34.22 9.59 10.73
N LEU A 422 -34.15 9.93 12.02
CA LEU A 422 -35.26 9.77 12.97
C LEU A 422 -36.43 10.69 12.61
N ASP A 423 -36.15 11.91 12.17
CA ASP A 423 -37.13 12.85 11.62
C ASP A 423 -37.79 12.29 10.37
N GLN A 424 -36.99 11.79 9.41
CA GLN A 424 -37.49 11.17 8.18
C GLN A 424 -38.45 9.99 8.45
N HIS A 425 -38.26 9.27 9.56
CA HIS A 425 -39.07 8.10 9.91
C HIS A 425 -40.12 8.37 11.00
N ASN A 426 -40.40 9.64 11.31
CA ASN A 426 -41.40 10.06 12.30
C ASN A 426 -41.26 9.37 13.66
N ILE A 427 -40.02 9.18 14.14
CA ILE A 427 -39.79 8.66 15.48
C ILE A 427 -40.10 9.76 16.50
N LYS A 428 -41.02 9.45 17.42
CA LYS A 428 -41.41 10.34 18.50
C LYS A 428 -40.20 10.73 19.37
N LYS A 429 -40.18 11.97 19.86
CA LYS A 429 -39.02 12.56 20.56
C LYS A 429 -38.57 11.70 21.74
N GLU A 430 -39.51 11.20 22.52
CA GLU A 430 -39.28 10.35 23.69
C GLU A 430 -38.61 9.00 23.37
N ARG A 431 -38.59 8.56 22.10
CA ARG A 431 -37.94 7.31 21.67
C ARG A 431 -36.59 7.51 21.00
N ARG A 432 -36.17 8.76 20.79
CA ARG A 432 -34.91 9.08 20.08
C ARG A 432 -33.69 8.73 20.91
N GLY A 433 -33.75 8.91 22.23
CA GLY A 433 -32.68 8.54 23.15
C GLY A 433 -32.36 7.04 23.07
N ALA A 434 -33.37 6.18 23.16
CA ALA A 434 -33.22 4.73 23.04
C ALA A 434 -32.62 4.31 21.68
N PHE A 435 -33.08 4.91 20.56
CA PHE A 435 -32.50 4.63 19.25
C PHE A 435 -31.02 5.00 19.17
N LYS A 436 -30.65 6.19 19.66
CA LYS A 436 -29.26 6.68 19.63
C LYS A 436 -28.35 5.84 20.51
N ALA A 437 -28.84 5.41 21.68
CA ALA A 437 -28.10 4.53 22.59
C ALA A 437 -27.80 3.18 21.92
N GLN A 438 -28.79 2.56 21.27
CA GLN A 438 -28.61 1.30 20.57
C GLN A 438 -27.70 1.43 19.33
N LEU A 439 -27.77 2.54 18.60
CA LEU A 439 -26.87 2.82 17.48
C LEU A 439 -25.40 2.95 17.95
N PHE A 440 -25.19 3.58 19.10
CA PHE A 440 -23.86 3.70 19.69
C PHE A 440 -23.28 2.34 20.10
N LEU A 441 -24.07 1.48 20.75
CA LEU A 441 -23.63 0.13 21.12
C LEU A 441 -23.20 -0.69 19.90
N ARG A 442 -23.98 -0.63 18.81
CA ARG A 442 -23.65 -1.30 17.54
C ARG A 442 -22.35 -0.79 16.91
N GLN A 443 -22.08 0.50 17.05
CA GLN A 443 -20.84 1.07 16.57
C GLN A 443 -19.63 0.58 17.38
N GLU A 444 -19.75 0.52 18.71
CA GLU A 444 -18.68 0.00 19.56
C GLU A 444 -18.37 -1.48 19.25
N GLU A 445 -19.41 -2.31 19.07
CA GLU A 445 -19.26 -3.70 18.66
C GLU A 445 -18.54 -3.84 17.31
N PHE A 446 -18.92 -3.00 16.34
CA PHE A 446 -18.29 -2.97 15.03
C PHE A 446 -16.81 -2.58 15.12
N GLU A 447 -16.49 -1.52 15.86
CA GLU A 447 -15.13 -1.04 16.03
C GLU A 447 -14.24 -2.07 16.73
N ARG A 448 -14.79 -2.76 17.74
CA ARG A 448 -14.09 -3.84 18.45
C ARG A 448 -13.80 -5.03 17.52
N ARG A 449 -14.73 -5.36 16.60
CA ARG A 449 -14.59 -6.47 15.66
C ARG A 449 -13.64 -6.15 14.51
N GLU A 450 -13.78 -4.98 13.92
CA GLU A 450 -13.10 -4.61 12.67
C GLU A 450 -11.81 -3.82 12.90
N GLY A 451 -11.55 -3.35 14.13
CA GLY A 451 -10.37 -2.54 14.47
C GLY A 451 -10.33 -1.18 13.76
N ARG A 452 -11.46 -0.72 13.21
CA ARG A 452 -11.61 0.55 12.51
C ARG A 452 -12.98 1.17 12.78
N PRO A 453 -13.12 2.50 12.68
CA PRO A 453 -14.41 3.17 12.76
C PRO A 453 -15.37 2.76 11.64
N MET A 454 -16.66 2.85 11.97
CA MET A 454 -17.74 2.58 11.03
C MET A 454 -17.83 3.71 9.99
N THR A 455 -17.92 3.34 8.71
CA THR A 455 -18.15 4.30 7.62
C THR A 455 -19.59 4.81 7.63
N LEU A 456 -19.86 5.97 7.00
CA LEU A 456 -21.21 6.52 6.88
C LEU A 456 -22.22 5.53 6.26
N GLN A 457 -21.79 4.68 5.33
CA GLN A 457 -22.65 3.67 4.71
C GLN A 457 -22.98 2.54 5.67
N GLU A 458 -22.02 2.12 6.50
CA GLU A 458 -22.22 1.12 7.54
C GLU A 458 -23.10 1.69 8.68
N GLN A 459 -22.93 2.97 9.04
CA GLN A 459 -23.80 3.64 10.01
C GLN A 459 -25.26 3.70 9.53
N LYS A 460 -25.49 4.12 8.29
CA LYS A 460 -26.84 4.11 7.68
C LYS A 460 -27.46 2.72 7.69
N ARG A 461 -26.66 1.68 7.47
CA ARG A 461 -27.11 0.30 7.52
C ARG A 461 -27.55 -0.10 8.91
N GLU A 462 -26.76 0.17 9.93
CA GLU A 462 -27.13 -0.12 11.33
C GLU A 462 -28.36 0.65 11.78
N MET A 463 -28.48 1.92 11.36
CA MET A 463 -29.68 2.71 11.60
C MET A 463 -30.94 2.09 10.97
N LEU A 464 -30.83 1.56 9.75
CA LEU A 464 -31.92 0.82 9.10
C LEU A 464 -32.22 -0.50 9.81
N THR A 465 -31.18 -1.23 10.25
CA THR A 465 -31.32 -2.48 11.02
C THR A 465 -32.09 -2.24 12.31
N LEU A 466 -31.76 -1.19 13.05
CA LEU A 466 -32.45 -0.81 14.28
C LEU A 466 -33.92 -0.47 14.06
N MET A 467 -34.30 -0.05 12.86
CA MET A 467 -35.67 0.28 12.49
C MET A 467 -36.51 -0.91 12.05
N LEU A 468 -35.89 -2.10 11.91
CA LEU A 468 -36.62 -3.28 11.48
C LEU A 468 -37.74 -3.61 12.49
N PRO A 469 -38.95 -3.92 12.00
CA PRO A 469 -40.01 -4.40 12.88
C PRO A 469 -39.63 -5.79 13.40
N THR A 470 -39.57 -5.93 14.71
CA THR A 470 -39.19 -7.17 15.38
C THR A 470 -40.36 -7.67 16.21
N ARG A 471 -40.54 -9.00 16.21
CA ARG A 471 -41.42 -9.70 17.14
C ARG A 471 -40.54 -10.47 18.09
N PHE A 472 -40.75 -10.28 19.38
CA PHE A 472 -40.05 -11.02 20.42
C PHE A 472 -41.06 -11.89 21.16
N ASP A 473 -40.74 -13.18 21.29
CA ASP A 473 -41.55 -14.19 21.97
C ASP A 473 -40.75 -14.74 23.15
N PRO A 474 -40.73 -14.02 24.30
CA PRO A 474 -40.04 -14.48 25.49
C PRO A 474 -40.67 -15.78 26.01
N GLN A 475 -39.87 -16.62 26.68
CA GLN A 475 -40.40 -17.84 27.30
C GLN A 475 -41.37 -17.51 28.43
N GLY A 476 -42.67 -17.53 28.13
CA GLY A 476 -43.76 -17.33 29.07
C GLY A 476 -45.08 -17.17 28.34
N LEU A 477 -46.11 -17.95 28.72
CA LEU A 477 -47.40 -17.99 28.02
C LEU A 477 -47.98 -16.57 27.77
N LEU A 478 -48.11 -16.22 26.48
CA LEU A 478 -48.99 -15.21 25.88
C LEU A 478 -48.52 -13.74 25.72
N ASN A 479 -47.24 -13.40 25.94
CA ASN A 479 -46.77 -12.01 25.71
C ASN A 479 -45.91 -11.86 24.43
N GLN A 480 -46.56 -11.58 23.29
CA GLN A 480 -45.85 -11.14 22.09
C GLN A 480 -45.64 -9.63 22.13
N GLU A 481 -44.40 -9.17 22.31
CA GLU A 481 -44.07 -7.76 22.12
C GLU A 481 -43.76 -7.49 20.63
N LYS A 482 -44.37 -6.42 20.10
CA LYS A 482 -44.16 -5.93 18.74
C LYS A 482 -43.59 -4.52 18.82
N GLY A 483 -42.42 -4.31 18.23
CA GLY A 483 -41.75 -3.00 18.24
C GLY A 483 -40.70 -2.92 17.14
N LYS A 484 -40.02 -1.79 17.05
CA LYS A 484 -38.78 -1.70 16.26
C LYS A 484 -37.66 -2.36 17.04
N LEU A 485 -36.64 -2.87 16.36
CA LEU A 485 -35.54 -3.61 16.99
C LEU A 485 -34.92 -2.81 18.16
N PHE A 486 -34.68 -1.51 17.98
CA PHE A 486 -34.14 -0.66 19.07
C PHE A 486 -35.05 -0.52 20.29
N GLU A 487 -36.36 -0.76 20.16
CA GLU A 487 -37.35 -0.66 21.24
C GLU A 487 -37.44 -1.94 22.07
N VAL A 488 -36.96 -3.06 21.51
CA VAL A 488 -37.04 -4.39 22.11
C VAL A 488 -35.72 -4.77 22.78
N LEU A 489 -34.58 -4.28 22.27
CA LEU A 489 -33.24 -4.63 22.76
C LEU A 489 -32.97 -4.24 24.22
N ASP A 490 -33.59 -3.18 24.74
CA ASP A 490 -33.45 -2.77 26.15
C ASP A 490 -34.19 -3.69 27.14
N LYS A 491 -35.03 -4.60 26.64
CA LYS A 491 -35.89 -5.46 27.46
C LYS A 491 -35.46 -6.93 27.50
N VAL A 492 -34.35 -7.27 26.85
CA VAL A 492 -33.85 -8.65 26.73
C VAL A 492 -32.48 -8.74 27.37
N ASP A 493 -32.30 -9.67 28.31
CA ASP A 493 -30.98 -9.98 28.84
C ASP A 493 -30.13 -10.61 27.72
N THR A 494 -28.93 -10.07 27.49
CA THR A 494 -27.98 -10.57 26.49
C THR A 494 -27.68 -12.07 26.60
N ALA A 495 -27.91 -12.69 27.75
CA ALA A 495 -27.81 -14.13 27.93
C ALA A 495 -28.95 -14.93 27.26
N GLU A 496 -30.16 -14.38 27.16
CA GLU A 496 -31.31 -15.02 26.49
C GLU A 496 -31.20 -14.97 24.97
N LEU A 497 -30.49 -13.97 24.42
CA LEU A 497 -30.21 -13.85 22.98
C LEU A 497 -29.41 -15.03 22.41
N ASN A 498 -28.64 -15.74 23.25
CA ASN A 498 -27.83 -16.89 22.83
C ASN A 498 -28.57 -18.24 22.94
N ASN A 499 -29.77 -18.28 23.53
CA ASN A 499 -30.52 -19.53 23.79
C ASN A 499 -31.61 -19.86 22.75
N GLY A 500 -31.47 -19.35 21.52
CA GLY A 500 -32.30 -19.79 20.40
C GLY A 500 -33.51 -18.93 20.05
N ALA A 501 -33.55 -17.66 20.49
CA ALA A 501 -34.43 -16.67 19.88
C ALA A 501 -33.99 -16.44 18.41
N THR A 502 -34.66 -17.12 17.48
CA THR A 502 -34.37 -17.01 16.05
C THR A 502 -34.75 -15.63 15.53
N TYR A 503 -33.76 -14.83 15.15
CA TYR A 503 -33.98 -13.68 14.28
C TYR A 503 -34.32 -14.16 12.87
N GLU A 504 -35.59 -14.11 12.47
CA GLU A 504 -35.96 -14.19 11.05
C GLU A 504 -35.69 -12.84 10.36
N VAL A 505 -34.41 -12.52 10.15
CA VAL A 505 -34.00 -11.59 9.09
C VAL A 505 -33.35 -12.45 8.01
N ALA A 506 -34.21 -12.96 7.12
CA ALA A 506 -33.93 -14.02 6.18
C ALA A 506 -32.86 -13.69 5.13
N ASN A 507 -31.91 -14.64 4.93
CA ASN A 507 -31.29 -15.16 3.69
C ASN A 507 -31.00 -14.25 2.46
N VAL A 508 -31.07 -12.93 2.58
CA VAL A 508 -30.69 -11.99 1.50
C VAL A 508 -29.21 -11.64 1.65
N PRO A 509 -28.35 -11.96 0.68
CA PRO A 509 -26.95 -11.57 0.74
C PRO A 509 -26.82 -10.05 0.87
N GLU A 510 -25.95 -9.62 1.79
CA GLU A 510 -25.78 -8.24 2.24
C GLU A 510 -25.62 -7.24 1.07
N LYS A 511 -24.95 -7.66 -0.01
CA LYS A 511 -24.72 -6.86 -1.22
C LYS A 511 -26.00 -6.41 -1.95
N TYR A 512 -27.15 -7.04 -1.70
CA TYR A 512 -28.43 -6.72 -2.37
C TYR A 512 -29.41 -5.94 -1.49
N VAL A 513 -29.18 -5.84 -0.18
CA VAL A 513 -30.16 -5.27 0.76
C VAL A 513 -30.46 -3.81 0.42
N GLN A 514 -29.44 -2.98 0.21
CA GLN A 514 -29.64 -1.56 -0.11
C GLN A 514 -30.39 -1.35 -1.44
N GLN A 515 -30.06 -2.13 -2.47
CA GLN A 515 -30.72 -2.04 -3.78
C GLN A 515 -32.21 -2.38 -3.69
N ILE A 516 -32.56 -3.34 -2.83
CA ILE A 516 -33.94 -3.75 -2.60
C ILE A 516 -34.68 -2.70 -1.77
N VAL A 517 -34.04 -2.14 -0.74
CA VAL A 517 -34.59 -1.05 0.07
C VAL A 517 -34.92 0.16 -0.81
N ASP A 518 -34.00 0.58 -1.68
CA ASP A 518 -34.21 1.69 -2.60
C ASP A 518 -35.33 1.40 -3.61
N ALA A 519 -35.40 0.16 -4.11
CA ALA A 519 -36.46 -0.28 -5.03
C ALA A 519 -37.85 -0.29 -4.37
N LEU A 520 -37.94 -0.68 -3.09
CA LEU A 520 -39.18 -0.67 -2.32
C LEU A 520 -39.61 0.77 -2.01
N ALA A 521 -38.68 1.63 -1.60
CA ALA A 521 -38.92 3.04 -1.35
C ALA A 521 -39.46 3.75 -2.61
N LYS A 522 -38.85 3.53 -3.77
CA LYS A 522 -39.29 4.09 -5.06
C LYS A 522 -40.70 3.65 -5.46
N LYS A 523 -41.12 2.46 -5.02
CA LYS A 523 -42.45 1.89 -5.29
C LYS A 523 -43.49 2.24 -4.21
N GLY A 524 -43.11 2.98 -3.17
CA GLY A 524 -43.99 3.30 -2.03
C GLY A 524 -44.39 2.07 -1.22
N VAL A 525 -43.62 0.98 -1.29
CA VAL A 525 -43.87 -0.26 -0.53
C VAL A 525 -43.17 -0.16 0.82
N SER A 526 -43.84 -0.57 1.89
CA SER A 526 -43.27 -0.54 3.24
C SER A 526 -41.99 -1.39 3.33
N ILE A 527 -40.93 -0.81 3.90
CA ILE A 527 -39.62 -1.45 4.02
C ILE A 527 -39.67 -2.39 5.24
N THR A 528 -40.10 -3.63 5.00
CA THR A 528 -40.20 -4.69 6.01
C THR A 528 -39.30 -5.86 5.60
N ALA A 529 -38.81 -6.65 6.56
CA ALA A 529 -37.98 -7.83 6.28
C ALA A 529 -38.65 -8.77 5.26
N ALA A 530 -39.95 -9.01 5.40
CA ALA A 530 -40.75 -9.81 4.47
C ALA A 530 -40.79 -9.23 3.05
N ASN A 531 -40.87 -7.89 2.91
CA ASN A 531 -40.85 -7.25 1.59
C ASN A 531 -39.46 -7.24 0.97
N ILE A 532 -38.40 -7.14 1.78
CA ILE A 532 -37.00 -7.23 1.32
C ILE A 532 -36.72 -8.64 0.79
N GLU A 533 -37.04 -9.67 1.57
CA GLU A 533 -36.88 -11.07 1.16
C GLU A 533 -37.71 -11.40 -0.08
N ARG A 534 -38.99 -11.02 -0.11
CA ARG A 534 -39.86 -11.25 -1.28
C ARG A 534 -39.29 -10.60 -2.54
N THR A 535 -38.73 -9.39 -2.41
CA THR A 535 -38.15 -8.67 -3.55
C THR A 535 -36.83 -9.30 -3.99
N TYR A 536 -36.00 -9.76 -3.07
CA TYR A 536 -34.78 -10.53 -3.37
C TYR A 536 -35.11 -11.82 -4.14
N LEU A 537 -36.03 -12.63 -3.63
CA LEU A 537 -36.44 -13.89 -4.26
C LEU A 537 -37.05 -13.64 -5.65
N THR A 538 -37.86 -12.58 -5.80
CA THR A 538 -38.42 -12.18 -7.10
C THR A 538 -37.32 -11.76 -8.09
N ALA A 539 -36.36 -10.95 -7.65
CA ALA A 539 -35.25 -10.49 -8.49
C ALA A 539 -34.29 -11.63 -8.89
N LYS A 540 -34.06 -12.59 -7.98
CA LYS A 540 -33.31 -13.83 -8.26
C LYS A 540 -34.03 -14.69 -9.30
N GLN A 541 -35.34 -14.89 -9.14
CA GLN A 541 -36.16 -15.65 -10.09
C GLN A 541 -36.22 -15.00 -11.49
N GLN A 542 -36.17 -13.68 -11.56
CA GLN A 542 -36.13 -12.91 -12.82
C GLN A 542 -34.73 -12.83 -13.45
N GLY A 543 -33.70 -13.42 -12.83
CA GLY A 543 -32.31 -13.36 -13.32
C GLY A 543 -31.69 -11.97 -13.24
N LEU A 544 -32.31 -11.04 -12.50
CA LEU A 544 -31.79 -9.69 -12.25
C LEU A 544 -30.65 -9.71 -11.22
N ILE A 545 -30.63 -10.74 -10.38
CA ILE A 545 -29.57 -11.03 -9.44
C ILE A 545 -28.90 -12.34 -9.87
N ARG A 546 -27.64 -12.24 -10.30
CA ARG A 546 -26.75 -13.40 -10.52
C ARG A 546 -25.79 -13.46 -9.33
N GLU A 547 -25.62 -14.67 -8.78
CA GLU A 547 -24.74 -14.91 -7.63
C GLU A 547 -23.27 -14.64 -7.95
#